data_AF-A0A1H3QBF8-F1
#
_entry.id   AF-A0A1H3QBF8-F1
#
_cell.length_a   1.000
_cell.length_b   1.000
_cell.length_c   1.000
_cell.angle_alpha   90.00
_cell.angle_beta   90.00
_cell.angle_gamma   90.00
#
_symmetry.space_group_name_H-M   'P 1'
#
loop_
_entity.id
_entity.type
_entity.pdbx_description
1 polymer ?
#
loop_
_entity_poly.entity_id
_entity_poly.type
_entity_poly.pdbx_seq_one_letter_code
_entity_poly.pdbx_strand_id
1 'polypeptide(L)'
;MACKTDRIDAWVPAELSRRDLVPAIWLPDPAVRAERERARWRLHLVRHRTALKNRIPATLLTFGHPCPVSDLFGAAGRRLLDSLQLPEPWAADVAVALELIDLLDGQIDDCEAALRIFGADHRYVPLLMSAPGIGWVLGYTIAAEIGEIGRGSPRRRSWSATPGCARRWISPAGMTGAGSWPGTARSTCAGR
;
A
#
# COMPACT_ATOMS: atom_id res chain seq x y z
N MET A 1 19.55 -25.75 -13.24
CA MET A 1 18.71 -25.27 -12.13
C MET A 1 19.59 -24.35 -11.29
N ALA A 2 19.44 -23.03 -11.39
CA ALA A 2 20.30 -22.11 -10.62
C ALA A 2 19.79 -22.04 -9.18
N CYS A 3 20.65 -22.38 -8.21
CA CYS A 3 20.36 -22.26 -6.79
C CYS A 3 20.37 -20.77 -6.42
N LYS A 4 19.24 -20.26 -5.91
CA LYS A 4 19.11 -18.89 -5.41
C LYS A 4 20.06 -18.72 -4.23
N THR A 5 21.01 -17.81 -4.35
CA THR A 5 21.94 -17.46 -3.27
C THR A 5 22.07 -15.94 -3.22
N ASP A 6 22.19 -15.36 -2.03
CA ASP A 6 22.30 -13.91 -1.85
C ASP A 6 23.46 -13.31 -2.65
N ARG A 7 24.56 -14.06 -2.80
CA ARG A 7 25.70 -13.70 -3.64
C ARG A 7 25.32 -13.53 -5.12
N ILE A 8 24.53 -14.46 -5.67
CA ILE A 8 24.05 -14.39 -7.06
C ILE A 8 22.99 -13.29 -7.19
N ASP A 9 22.10 -13.13 -6.20
CA ASP A 9 21.05 -12.11 -6.20
C ASP A 9 21.61 -10.68 -6.15
N ALA A 10 22.80 -10.47 -5.56
CA ALA A 10 23.50 -9.19 -5.61
C ALA A 10 24.34 -9.00 -6.89
N TRP A 11 25.01 -10.06 -7.36
CA TRP A 11 25.91 -9.97 -8.52
C TRP A 11 25.16 -9.78 -9.85
N VAL A 12 24.06 -10.49 -10.06
CA VAL A 12 23.32 -10.45 -11.34
C VAL A 12 22.78 -9.04 -11.65
N PRO A 13 22.08 -8.34 -10.74
CA PRO A 13 21.61 -6.98 -11.02
C PRO A 13 22.76 -5.98 -11.20
N ALA A 14 23.85 -6.14 -10.45
CA ALA A 14 25.02 -5.29 -10.59
C ALA A 14 25.66 -5.43 -11.98
N GLU A 15 25.79 -6.66 -12.47
CA GLU A 15 26.36 -6.93 -13.79
C GLU A 15 25.44 -6.47 -14.93
N LEU A 16 24.13 -6.68 -14.79
CA LEU A 16 23.14 -6.16 -15.74
C LEU A 16 23.15 -4.63 -15.78
N SER A 17 23.23 -3.97 -14.62
CA SER A 17 23.26 -2.51 -14.50
C SER A 17 24.54 -1.94 -15.12
N ARG A 18 25.68 -2.58 -14.85
CA ARG A 18 26.98 -2.21 -15.44
C ARG A 18 26.98 -2.32 -16.98
N ARG A 19 26.24 -3.27 -17.54
CA ARG A 19 26.11 -3.49 -18.98
C ARG A 19 24.97 -2.68 -19.63
N ASP A 20 24.28 -1.83 -18.87
CA ASP A 20 23.08 -1.09 -19.32
C ASP A 20 21.97 -2.02 -19.88
N LEU A 21 21.89 -3.23 -19.33
CA LEU A 21 20.91 -4.27 -19.71
C LEU A 21 19.68 -4.28 -18.79
N VAL A 22 19.66 -3.44 -17.74
CA VAL A 22 18.49 -3.29 -16.87
C VAL A 22 17.48 -2.37 -17.56
N PRO A 23 16.26 -2.83 -17.85
CA PRO A 23 15.25 -1.96 -18.44
C PRO A 23 14.92 -0.81 -17.50
N ALA A 24 14.63 0.35 -18.08
CA ALA A 24 14.24 1.49 -17.28
C ALA A 24 12.95 1.20 -16.51
N ILE A 25 13.01 1.36 -15.19
CA ILE A 25 11.83 1.22 -14.33
C ILE A 25 11.22 2.60 -14.12
N TRP A 26 9.90 2.67 -14.15
CA TRP A 26 9.21 3.89 -13.76
C TRP A 26 9.15 3.98 -12.23
N LEU A 27 9.62 5.10 -11.68
CA LEU A 27 9.45 5.44 -10.28
C LEU A 27 8.33 6.49 -10.13
N PRO A 28 7.27 6.21 -9.36
CA PRO A 28 6.23 7.19 -9.08
C PRO A 28 6.75 8.38 -8.26
N ASP A 29 6.23 9.56 -8.59
CA ASP A 29 6.40 10.79 -7.81
C ASP A 29 5.88 10.61 -6.35
N PRO A 30 6.42 11.33 -5.34
CA PRO A 30 5.90 11.29 -3.98
C PRO A 30 4.37 11.36 -3.85
N ALA A 31 3.68 12.17 -4.67
CA ALA A 31 2.22 12.28 -4.61
C ALA A 31 1.51 10.95 -4.95
N VAL A 32 1.95 10.29 -6.02
CA VAL A 32 1.41 8.99 -6.45
C VAL A 32 1.76 7.89 -5.44
N ARG A 33 2.94 7.96 -4.81
CA ARG A 33 3.32 7.05 -3.72
C ARG A 33 2.42 7.20 -2.50
N ALA A 34 2.11 8.44 -2.11
CA ALA A 34 1.21 8.71 -0.98
C ALA A 34 -0.21 8.18 -1.26
N GLU A 35 -0.69 8.30 -2.50
CA GLU A 35 -1.98 7.76 -2.92
C GLU A 35 -2.06 6.23 -2.76
N ARG A 36 -1.03 5.52 -3.25
CA ARG A 36 -0.90 4.07 -3.10
C ARG A 36 -0.82 3.65 -1.65
N GLU A 37 -0.05 4.38 -0.84
CA GLU A 37 0.11 4.04 0.57
C GLU A 37 -1.21 4.08 1.33
N ARG A 38 -2.07 5.08 1.06
CA ARG A 38 -3.42 5.12 1.65
C ARG A 38 -4.26 3.90 1.29
N ALA A 39 -4.25 3.49 0.02
CA ALA A 39 -4.99 2.31 -0.43
C ALA A 39 -4.45 1.00 0.18
N ARG A 40 -3.12 0.88 0.29
CA ARG A 40 -2.42 -0.26 0.90
C ARG A 40 -2.66 -0.33 2.40
N TRP A 41 -2.70 0.81 3.08
CA TRP A 41 -2.98 0.86 4.51
C TRP A 41 -4.36 0.30 4.84
N ARG A 42 -5.40 0.72 4.09
CA ARG A 42 -6.74 0.10 4.22
C ARG A 42 -6.67 -1.42 4.01
N LEU A 43 -5.99 -1.89 2.97
CA LEU A 43 -5.85 -3.32 2.70
C LEU A 43 -5.13 -4.05 3.85
N HIS A 44 -4.13 -3.42 4.47
CA HIS A 44 -3.43 -3.94 5.62
C HIS A 44 -4.37 -4.13 6.82
N LEU A 45 -5.17 -3.11 7.16
CA LEU A 45 -6.18 -3.21 8.23
C LEU A 45 -7.22 -4.29 7.96
N VAL A 46 -7.73 -4.37 6.73
CA VAL A 46 -8.68 -5.41 6.33
C VAL A 46 -8.12 -6.82 6.52
N ARG A 47 -6.82 -7.03 6.24
CA ARG A 47 -6.15 -8.32 6.46
C ARG A 47 -6.09 -8.70 7.93
N HIS A 48 -5.73 -7.76 8.82
CA HIS A 48 -5.73 -8.00 10.27
C HIS A 48 -7.12 -8.33 10.79
N ARG A 49 -8.13 -7.53 10.39
CA ARG A 49 -9.53 -7.80 10.75
C ARG A 49 -9.95 -9.20 10.28
N THR A 50 -9.63 -9.55 9.04
CA THR A 50 -9.97 -10.87 8.47
C THR A 50 -9.31 -12.01 9.24
N ALA A 51 -8.05 -11.85 9.64
CA ALA A 51 -7.35 -12.84 10.45
C ALA A 51 -8.03 -13.05 11.81
N LEU A 52 -8.46 -11.97 12.49
CA LEU A 52 -9.22 -12.06 13.74
C LEU A 52 -10.60 -12.70 13.53
N LYS A 53 -11.33 -12.29 12.50
CA LYS A 53 -12.63 -12.86 12.16
C LYS A 53 -12.54 -14.36 11.87
N ASN A 54 -11.46 -14.82 11.23
CA ASN A 54 -11.27 -16.24 10.96
C ASN A 54 -10.87 -17.05 12.22
N ARG A 55 -10.31 -16.40 13.24
CA ARG A 55 -9.93 -17.05 14.50
C ARG A 55 -11.16 -17.54 15.26
N ILE A 56 -12.23 -16.74 15.34
CA ILE A 56 -13.41 -17.08 16.15
C ILE A 56 -14.09 -18.37 15.67
N PRO A 57 -14.45 -18.54 14.37
CA PRO A 57 -14.98 -19.80 13.88
C PRO A 57 -14.03 -20.98 14.07
N ALA A 58 -12.72 -20.79 13.96
CA ALA A 58 -11.74 -21.84 14.21
C ALA A 58 -11.75 -22.31 15.68
N THR A 59 -11.92 -21.37 16.62
CA THR A 59 -12.12 -21.69 18.04
C THR A 59 -13.42 -22.46 18.25
N LEU A 60 -14.53 -22.02 17.65
CA LEU A 60 -15.82 -22.71 17.76
C LEU A 60 -15.76 -24.15 17.23
N LEU A 61 -15.10 -24.36 16.09
CA LEU A 61 -14.89 -25.68 15.51
C LEU A 61 -14.10 -26.60 16.45
N THR A 62 -13.12 -26.06 17.18
CA THR A 62 -12.31 -26.83 18.14
C THR A 62 -13.18 -27.42 19.27
N PHE A 63 -14.22 -26.70 19.68
CA PHE A 63 -15.17 -27.15 20.71
C PHE A 63 -16.41 -27.86 20.14
N GLY A 64 -16.46 -28.08 18.82
CA GLY A 64 -17.58 -28.76 18.16
C GLY A 64 -18.87 -27.94 18.11
N HIS A 65 -18.79 -26.62 18.27
CA HIS A 65 -19.97 -25.76 18.17
C HIS A 65 -20.26 -25.41 16.71
N PRO A 66 -21.46 -25.74 16.18
CA PRO A 66 -21.87 -25.25 14.87
C PRO A 66 -22.06 -23.73 14.93
N CYS A 67 -21.81 -23.05 13.81
CA CYS A 67 -22.14 -21.63 13.64
C CYS A 67 -23.45 -21.53 12.83
N PRO A 68 -24.63 -21.43 13.48
CA PRO A 68 -25.93 -21.46 12.82
C PRO A 68 -26.34 -20.08 12.28
N VAL A 69 -25.56 -19.03 12.53
CA VAL A 69 -25.85 -17.65 12.15
C VAL A 69 -25.13 -17.28 10.86
N SER A 70 -25.82 -16.54 9.99
CA SER A 70 -25.24 -15.97 8.76
C SER A 70 -24.25 -14.84 9.03
N ASP A 71 -24.43 -14.13 10.15
CA ASP A 71 -23.50 -13.10 10.64
C ASP A 71 -23.16 -13.34 12.11
N LEU A 72 -21.96 -13.86 12.34
CA LEU A 72 -21.42 -14.14 13.67
C LEU A 72 -21.04 -12.86 14.43
N PHE A 73 -20.77 -11.77 13.72
CA PHE A 73 -20.19 -10.55 14.31
C PHE A 73 -21.25 -9.49 14.62
N GLY A 74 -22.47 -9.66 14.11
CA GLY A 74 -23.63 -8.85 14.45
C GLY A 74 -24.23 -9.17 15.83
N ALA A 75 -25.24 -8.40 16.23
CA ALA A 75 -25.83 -8.47 17.56
C ALA A 75 -26.43 -9.85 17.93
N ALA A 76 -26.93 -10.60 16.96
CA ALA A 76 -27.43 -11.97 17.19
C ALA A 76 -26.29 -12.97 17.38
N GLY A 77 -25.24 -12.88 16.56
CA GLY A 77 -24.05 -13.74 16.66
C GLY A 77 -23.26 -13.53 17.95
N ARG A 78 -23.12 -12.28 18.42
CA ARG A 78 -22.49 -11.99 19.71
C ARG A 78 -23.25 -12.56 20.90
N ARG A 79 -24.58 -12.42 20.91
CA ARG A 79 -25.43 -13.06 21.94
C ARG A 79 -25.29 -14.59 21.93
N LEU A 80 -25.14 -15.18 20.75
CA LEU A 80 -24.84 -16.62 20.63
C LEU A 80 -23.46 -16.94 21.24
N LEU A 81 -22.42 -16.19 20.89
CA LEU A 81 -21.07 -16.39 21.44
C LEU A 81 -21.06 -16.31 22.97
N ASP A 82 -21.76 -15.34 23.55
CA ASP A 82 -21.90 -15.20 25.01
C ASP A 82 -22.58 -16.41 25.66
N SER A 83 -23.51 -17.06 24.93
CA SER A 83 -24.24 -18.24 25.41
C SER A 83 -23.45 -19.55 25.35
N LEU A 84 -22.40 -19.62 24.54
CA LEU A 84 -21.65 -20.87 24.30
C LEU A 84 -20.73 -21.28 25.45
N GLN A 85 -20.61 -20.45 26.51
CA GLN A 85 -19.83 -20.73 27.72
C GLN A 85 -18.48 -21.40 27.43
N LEU A 86 -17.70 -20.80 26.53
CA LEU A 86 -16.37 -21.30 26.20
C LEU A 86 -15.48 -21.36 27.45
N PRO A 87 -14.64 -22.40 27.60
CA PRO A 87 -13.70 -22.46 28.71
C PRO A 87 -12.61 -21.40 28.55
N GLU A 88 -12.04 -20.97 29.66
CA GLU A 88 -10.82 -20.17 29.63
C GLU A 88 -9.62 -21.01 29.13
N PRO A 89 -8.66 -20.42 28.37
CA PRO A 89 -8.54 -19.00 28.03
C PRO A 89 -9.28 -18.56 26.75
N TRP A 90 -10.02 -19.46 26.09
CA TRP A 90 -10.61 -19.19 24.78
C TRP A 90 -11.75 -18.18 24.81
N ALA A 91 -12.51 -18.13 25.91
CA ALA A 91 -13.52 -17.10 26.11
C ALA A 91 -12.91 -15.69 26.10
N ALA A 92 -11.83 -15.46 26.86
CA ALA A 92 -11.11 -14.20 26.86
C ALA A 92 -10.53 -13.86 25.48
N ASP A 93 -9.92 -14.83 24.79
CA ASP A 93 -9.39 -14.65 23.43
C ASP A 93 -10.47 -14.20 22.43
N VAL A 94 -11.67 -14.80 22.50
CA VAL A 94 -12.80 -14.45 21.62
C VAL A 94 -13.32 -13.05 21.96
N ALA A 95 -13.46 -12.70 23.24
CA ALA A 95 -13.89 -11.38 23.67
C ALA A 95 -12.94 -10.28 23.16
N VAL A 96 -11.63 -10.46 23.38
CA VAL A 96 -10.60 -9.51 22.90
C VAL A 96 -10.59 -9.44 21.37
N ALA A 97 -10.75 -10.57 20.68
CA ALA A 97 -10.82 -10.57 19.22
C ALA A 97 -12.01 -9.76 18.69
N LEU A 98 -13.18 -9.83 19.35
CA LEU A 98 -14.36 -9.02 18.99
C LEU A 98 -14.11 -7.52 19.17
N GLU A 99 -13.50 -7.12 20.29
CA GLU A 99 -13.15 -5.71 20.54
C GLU A 99 -12.16 -5.17 19.50
N LEU A 100 -11.15 -5.97 19.14
CA LEU A 100 -10.18 -5.59 18.11
C LEU A 100 -10.81 -5.53 16.72
N ILE A 101 -11.78 -6.39 16.42
CA ILE A 101 -12.55 -6.32 15.17
C ILE A 101 -13.31 -4.99 15.10
N ASP A 102 -13.99 -4.59 16.17
CA ASP A 102 -14.75 -3.32 16.22
C ASP A 102 -13.84 -2.10 16.03
N LEU A 103 -12.69 -2.10 16.71
CA LEU A 103 -11.70 -1.05 16.54
C LEU A 103 -11.22 -0.96 15.09
N LEU A 104 -10.89 -2.11 14.48
CA LEU A 104 -10.43 -2.17 13.10
C LEU A 104 -11.52 -1.78 12.11
N ASP A 105 -12.78 -2.12 12.36
CA ASP A 105 -13.92 -1.69 11.54
C ASP A 105 -14.01 -0.16 11.50
N GLY A 106 -13.94 0.51 12.66
CA GLY A 106 -13.91 1.98 12.70
C GLY A 106 -12.72 2.58 11.95
N GLN A 107 -11.51 2.04 12.13
CA GLN A 107 -10.32 2.51 11.41
C GLN A 107 -10.42 2.29 9.89
N ILE A 108 -11.04 1.20 9.45
CA ILE A 108 -11.28 0.92 8.04
C ILE A 108 -12.29 1.92 7.47
N ASP A 109 -13.36 2.20 8.19
CA ASP A 109 -14.38 3.17 7.78
C ASP A 109 -13.79 4.57 7.63
N ASP A 110 -12.95 5.01 8.58
CA ASP A 110 -12.21 6.27 8.51
C ASP A 110 -11.29 6.32 7.29
N CYS A 111 -10.57 5.21 7.03
CA CYS A 111 -9.73 5.09 5.83
C CYS A 111 -10.58 5.19 4.56
N GLU A 112 -11.72 4.50 4.49
CA GLU A 112 -12.59 4.54 3.31
C GLU A 112 -13.21 5.93 3.09
N ALA A 113 -13.60 6.64 4.15
CA ALA A 113 -14.06 8.02 4.07
C ALA A 113 -12.95 8.94 3.54
N ALA A 114 -11.73 8.82 4.07
CA ALA A 114 -10.58 9.58 3.58
C ALA A 114 -10.27 9.29 2.11
N LEU A 115 -10.30 8.02 1.69
CA LEU A 115 -10.10 7.63 0.30
C LEU A 115 -11.13 8.30 -0.60
N ARG A 116 -12.43 8.29 -0.24
CA ARG A 116 -13.49 8.94 -1.01
C ARG A 116 -13.26 10.44 -1.20
N ILE A 117 -12.72 11.13 -0.19
CA ILE A 117 -12.39 12.56 -0.27
C ILE A 117 -11.22 12.80 -1.23
N PHE A 118 -10.11 12.06 -1.08
CA PHE A 118 -8.92 12.28 -1.92
C PHE A 118 -9.05 11.76 -3.35
N GLY A 119 -9.89 10.74 -3.56
CA GLY A 119 -10.05 10.04 -4.83
C GLY A 119 -11.30 10.40 -5.62
N ALA A 120 -12.08 11.39 -5.19
CA ALA A 120 -13.37 11.74 -5.79
C ALA A 120 -13.28 11.94 -7.32
N ASP A 121 -12.21 12.58 -7.79
CA ASP A 121 -12.01 12.93 -9.20
C ASP A 121 -11.13 11.93 -9.97
N HIS A 122 -10.90 10.73 -9.42
CA HIS A 122 -9.99 9.78 -10.06
C HIS A 122 -10.58 9.22 -11.37
N ARG A 123 -10.02 9.65 -12.51
CA ARG A 123 -10.46 9.34 -13.88
C ARG A 123 -10.81 7.89 -14.20
N TYR A 124 -10.13 6.91 -13.59
CA TYR A 124 -10.33 5.49 -13.89
C TYR A 124 -11.42 4.85 -13.03
N VAL A 125 -11.79 5.46 -11.90
CA VAL A 125 -12.75 4.87 -10.96
C VAL A 125 -14.14 4.69 -11.59
N PRO A 126 -14.72 5.66 -12.32
CA PRO A 126 -16.00 5.47 -12.99
C PRO A 126 -15.98 4.31 -14.01
N LEU A 127 -14.88 4.17 -14.76
CA LEU A 127 -14.71 3.08 -15.72
C LEU A 127 -14.54 1.72 -15.02
N LEU A 128 -13.78 1.66 -13.94
CA LEU A 128 -13.58 0.41 -13.21
C LEU A 128 -14.87 -0.07 -12.55
N MET A 129 -15.70 0.85 -12.05
CA MET A 129 -16.99 0.54 -11.45
C MET A 129 -18.03 0.01 -12.44
N SER A 130 -17.82 0.14 -13.76
CA SER A 130 -18.73 -0.46 -14.74
C SER A 130 -18.58 -1.98 -14.82
N ALA A 131 -17.50 -2.55 -14.28
CA ALA A 131 -17.32 -3.99 -14.21
C ALA A 131 -18.06 -4.58 -13.00
N PRO A 132 -18.79 -5.71 -13.17
CA PRO A 132 -19.52 -6.33 -12.08
C PRO A 132 -18.56 -6.74 -10.94
N GLY A 133 -18.93 -6.40 -9.72
CA GLY A 133 -18.13 -6.72 -8.51
C GLY A 133 -17.06 -5.68 -8.15
N ILE A 134 -16.86 -4.64 -8.95
CA ILE A 134 -15.92 -3.55 -8.62
C ILE A 134 -16.67 -2.38 -7.99
N GLY A 135 -16.60 -2.29 -6.66
CA GLY A 135 -17.07 -1.13 -5.90
C GLY A 135 -16.06 0.02 -5.93
N TRP A 136 -16.50 1.21 -5.50
CA TRP A 136 -15.70 2.44 -5.54
C TRP A 136 -14.31 2.28 -4.91
N VAL A 137 -14.22 1.71 -3.70
CA VAL A 137 -12.95 1.57 -2.98
C VAL A 137 -11.99 0.62 -3.69
N LEU A 138 -12.51 -0.50 -4.23
CA LEU A 138 -11.71 -1.43 -5.02
C LEU A 138 -11.24 -0.79 -6.33
N GLY A 139 -12.13 -0.05 -7.00
CA GLY A 139 -11.82 0.72 -8.20
C GLY A 139 -10.71 1.74 -7.94
N TYR A 140 -10.79 2.49 -6.84
CA TYR A 140 -9.76 3.43 -6.43
C TYR A 140 -8.42 2.73 -6.18
N THR A 141 -8.40 1.63 -5.40
CA THR A 141 -7.16 0.88 -5.14
C THR A 141 -6.51 0.41 -6.43
N ILE A 142 -7.29 -0.12 -7.37
CA ILE A 142 -6.78 -0.55 -8.68
C ILE A 142 -6.23 0.66 -9.45
N ALA A 143 -6.97 1.76 -9.49
CA ALA A 143 -6.59 2.96 -10.19
C ALA A 143 -5.28 3.58 -9.67
N ALA A 144 -5.11 3.65 -8.35
CA ALA A 144 -3.90 4.16 -7.69
C ALA A 144 -2.66 3.28 -7.96
N GLU A 145 -2.81 1.96 -7.99
CA GLU A 145 -1.71 1.03 -8.27
C GLU A 145 -1.32 1.02 -9.76
N ILE A 146 -2.28 1.17 -10.67
CA ILE A 146 -1.99 1.26 -12.10
C ILE A 146 -1.34 2.61 -12.43
N GLY A 147 -1.84 3.70 -11.86
CA GLY A 147 -1.42 5.06 -12.19
C GLY A 147 -1.75 5.44 -13.64
N GLU A 148 -1.09 6.48 -14.14
CA GLU A 148 -1.32 7.01 -15.49
C GLU A 148 -0.86 6.05 -16.61
N ILE A 149 -1.81 5.42 -17.31
CA ILE A 149 -1.56 4.62 -18.51
C ILE A 149 -1.57 5.54 -19.74
N GLY A 150 -0.40 6.02 -20.15
CA GLY A 150 -0.20 6.60 -21.47
C GLY A 150 0.19 5.51 -22.48
N ARG A 151 -0.65 5.26 -23.49
CA ARG A 151 -0.22 4.50 -24.68
C ARG A 151 0.50 5.47 -25.62
N GLY A 152 1.83 5.56 -25.51
CA GLY A 152 2.67 6.27 -26.50
C GLY A 152 3.82 7.10 -25.91
N SER A 153 5.04 6.76 -26.34
CA SER A 153 6.35 7.40 -26.12
C SER A 153 7.00 7.21 -24.73
N PRO A 154 8.27 6.79 -24.66
CA PRO A 154 8.98 6.62 -23.40
C PRO A 154 9.27 8.01 -22.84
N ARG A 155 8.36 8.54 -22.02
CA ARG A 155 8.74 9.58 -21.06
C ARG A 155 9.74 8.94 -20.13
N ARG A 156 11.04 9.16 -20.41
CA ARG A 156 12.15 8.99 -19.48
C ARG A 156 11.86 9.87 -18.27
N ARG A 157 11.07 9.35 -17.31
CA ARG A 157 10.84 10.01 -16.03
C ARG A 157 11.99 9.62 -15.11
N SER A 158 12.61 10.64 -14.56
CA SER A 158 13.92 10.66 -13.91
C SER A 158 14.09 9.60 -12.81
N TRP A 159 15.27 8.99 -12.79
CA TRP A 159 15.75 8.16 -11.69
C TRP A 159 16.18 9.06 -10.53
N SER A 160 15.69 8.79 -9.31
CA SER A 160 16.41 9.19 -8.10
C SER A 160 17.55 8.21 -7.89
N ALA A 161 18.78 8.72 -7.93
CA ALA A 161 19.97 7.97 -7.60
C ALA A 161 19.89 7.46 -6.15
N THR A 162 20.16 6.17 -5.93
CA THR A 162 20.80 5.75 -4.69
C THR A 162 22.09 6.56 -4.56
N PRO A 163 22.38 7.22 -3.42
CA PRO A 163 23.59 8.01 -3.26
C PRO A 163 24.80 7.06 -3.30
N GLY A 164 25.37 6.88 -4.48
CA GLY A 164 26.51 5.99 -4.70
C GLY A 164 26.73 5.62 -6.17
N CYS A 165 25.66 5.54 -6.97
CA CYS A 165 25.77 5.08 -8.36
C CYS A 165 24.82 5.85 -9.30
N ALA A 166 25.17 7.08 -9.69
CA ALA A 166 24.66 7.65 -10.95
C ALA A 166 25.51 8.85 -11.39
N ARG A 167 26.36 8.61 -12.40
CA ARG A 167 26.90 9.67 -13.25
C ARG A 167 25.77 10.09 -14.19
N ARG A 168 25.39 11.37 -14.18
CA ARG A 168 24.49 12.08 -15.11
C ARG A 168 23.06 12.30 -14.64
N TRP A 169 22.87 13.49 -14.05
CA TRP A 169 21.59 14.17 -13.84
C TRP A 169 21.16 14.90 -15.12
N ILE A 170 19.87 14.82 -15.48
CA ILE A 170 19.20 15.75 -16.40
C ILE A 170 17.83 16.07 -15.79
N SER A 171 17.64 17.29 -15.31
CA SER A 171 16.37 17.78 -14.79
C SER A 171 15.41 18.13 -15.93
N PRO A 172 14.11 17.78 -15.84
CA PRO A 172 13.08 18.39 -16.67
C PRO A 172 12.49 19.58 -15.91
N ALA A 173 13.04 20.77 -16.11
CA ALA A 173 12.41 22.02 -15.68
C ALA A 173 12.25 22.92 -16.92
N GLY A 174 11.04 22.93 -17.46
CA GLY A 174 10.57 23.97 -18.36
C GLY A 174 9.39 24.64 -17.69
N MET A 175 9.65 25.70 -16.90
CA MET A 175 8.72 26.80 -16.69
C MET A 175 9.52 28.06 -16.36
N THR A 176 9.32 29.03 -17.23
CA THR A 176 9.83 30.41 -17.28
C THR A 176 9.71 31.17 -15.96
N GLY A 177 10.74 31.95 -15.62
CA GLY A 177 10.68 32.96 -14.58
C GLY A 177 12.05 33.57 -14.30
N ALA A 178 12.38 34.65 -14.99
CA ALA A 178 13.57 35.45 -14.73
C ALA A 178 13.50 36.03 -13.30
N GLY A 179 14.52 35.73 -12.50
CA GLY A 179 14.70 36.25 -11.14
C GLY A 179 16.17 36.17 -10.77
N SER A 180 16.88 37.27 -11.00
CA SER A 180 18.29 37.48 -10.66
C SER A 180 18.53 37.61 -9.14
N TRP A 181 19.81 37.47 -8.76
CA TRP A 181 20.51 37.85 -7.50
C TRP A 181 20.94 36.69 -6.57
N PRO A 182 22.02 36.82 -5.75
CA PRO A 182 23.41 37.18 -6.13
C PRO A 182 24.49 36.35 -5.37
N GLY A 183 25.75 36.48 -5.80
CA GLY A 183 26.90 36.49 -4.87
C GLY A 183 27.69 35.19 -4.67
N THR A 184 28.57 34.87 -5.62
CA THR A 184 29.74 34.00 -5.36
C THR A 184 30.85 34.81 -4.70
N ALA A 185 30.98 34.68 -3.37
CA ALA A 185 32.18 35.11 -2.66
C ALA A 185 33.33 34.13 -2.97
N ARG A 186 34.37 34.64 -3.65
CA ARG A 186 35.68 34.01 -3.75
C ARG A 186 36.43 34.24 -2.45
N SER A 187 36.81 33.18 -1.75
CA SER A 187 37.85 33.23 -0.71
C SER A 187 39.11 32.55 -1.22
N THR A 188 40.08 33.39 -1.57
CA THR A 188 41.52 33.09 -1.64
C THR A 188 42.02 32.62 -0.27
N CYS A 189 42.69 31.47 -0.22
CA CYS A 189 43.56 31.09 0.90
C CYS A 189 45.01 31.13 0.42
N ALA A 190 45.76 32.12 0.92
CA ALA A 190 47.20 32.17 0.90
C ALA A 190 47.72 32.03 2.34
N GLY A 191 48.62 31.07 2.54
CA GLY A 191 49.75 31.06 3.47
C GLY A 191 49.52 31.31 4.96
N ARG A 192 49.85 30.29 5.77
CA ARG A 192 50.96 30.42 6.71
C ARG A 192 51.62 29.06 6.95
#